data_AF-A0A842TRI0-F1
#
_entry.id   AF-A0A842TRI0-F1
#
_cell.length_a   1.000
_cell.length_b   1.000
_cell.length_c   1.000
_cell.angle_alpha   90.00
_cell.angle_beta   90.00
_cell.angle_gamma   90.00
#
_symmetry.space_group_name_H-M   'P 1'
#
loop_
_entity.id
_entity.type
_entity.pdbx_description
1 polymer ?
#
loop_
_entity_poly.entity_id
_entity_poly.type
_entity_poly.pdbx_seq_one_letter_code
_entity_poly.pdbx_strand_id
1 'polypeptide(L)' 'MIVYYGYLTLGVVFTTLIIMLGPVFVYIFAKIILKEKLQKRNIIAAAVIVVCVIYAILA' A
#
# COMPACT_ATOMS: atom_id res chain seq x y z
N MET A 1 15.45 8.12 -5.84
CA MET A 1 15.59 7.79 -7.27
C MET A 1 14.52 6.81 -7.77
N ILE A 2 14.23 5.70 -7.06
CA ILE A 2 13.25 4.69 -7.52
C ILE A 2 11.83 5.24 -7.77
N VAL A 3 11.29 6.05 -6.87
CA VAL A 3 9.95 6.65 -7.06
C VAL A 3 9.91 7.60 -8.25
N TYR A 4 10.96 8.41 -8.41
CA TYR A 4 11.09 9.32 -9.55
C TYR A 4 11.19 8.58 -10.89
N TYR A 5 11.92 7.46 -10.91
CA TYR A 5 11.96 6.57 -12.07
C TYR A 5 10.59 5.96 -12.38
N GLY A 6 9.82 5.59 -11.34
CA GLY A 6 8.42 5.17 -11.47
C GLY A 6 7.55 6.26 -12.12
N TYR A 7 7.68 7.51 -11.68
CA TYR A 7 6.94 8.62 -12.29
C TYR A 7 7.24 8.81 -13.78
N LEU A 8 8.50 8.63 -14.19
CA LEU A 8 8.89 8.76 -15.60
C LEU A 8 8.43 7.59 -16.48
N THR A 9 8.31 6.38 -15.92
CA THR A 9 8.04 5.15 -16.69
C THR A 9 6.58 4.69 -16.63
N LEU A 10 5.95 4.79 -15.46
CA LEU A 10 4.58 4.33 -15.19
C LEU A 10 3.59 5.50 -15.08
N GLY A 11 4.10 6.74 -15.02
CA GLY A 11 3.30 7.93 -14.80
C GLY A 11 3.05 8.24 -13.33
N VAL A 12 2.68 9.48 -13.07
CA VAL A 12 2.49 10.00 -11.70
C VAL A 12 1.36 9.28 -10.97
N VAL A 13 0.21 9.12 -11.64
CA VAL A 13 -1.01 8.53 -11.04
C VAL A 13 -0.80 7.07 -10.65
N PHE A 14 -0.23 6.25 -11.54
CA PHE A 14 -0.03 4.83 -11.24
C PHE A 14 1.00 4.62 -10.14
N THR A 15 2.08 5.40 -10.16
CA THR A 15 3.13 5.32 -9.13
C THR A 15 2.60 5.74 -7.76
N THR A 16 1.76 6.78 -7.66
CA THR A 16 1.17 7.17 -6.39
C THR A 16 0.20 6.12 -5.86
N LEU A 17 -0.60 5.48 -6.73
CA LEU A 17 -1.47 4.37 -6.35
C LEU A 17 -0.68 3.19 -5.75
N ILE A 18 0.46 2.83 -6.35
CA ILE A 18 1.35 1.80 -5.80
C ILE A 18 1.92 2.23 -4.44
N ILE A 19 2.33 3.48 -4.29
CA ILE A 19 2.88 4.00 -3.03
C ILE A 19 1.84 3.98 -1.90
N MET A 20 0.56 4.17 -2.21
CA MET A 20 -0.52 4.06 -1.22
C MET A 20 -0.66 2.66 -0.62
N LEU A 21 -0.09 1.61 -1.24
CA LEU A 21 0.01 0.28 -0.64
C LEU A 21 1.10 0.19 0.45
N GLY A 22 1.98 1.19 0.57
CA GLY A 22 3.06 1.25 1.56
C GLY A 22 2.63 0.91 3.01
N PRO A 23 1.55 1.49 3.56
CA PRO A 23 1.07 1.18 4.91
C PRO A 23 0.65 -0.29 5.07
N VAL A 24 0.12 -0.90 4.01
CA VAL A 24 -0.29 -2.32 4.01
C VAL A 24 0.93 -3.21 4.21
N PHE A 25 2.01 -2.93 3.46
CA PHE A 25 3.28 -3.63 3.65
C PHE A 25 3.85 -3.40 5.05
N VAL A 26 3.80 -2.17 5.56
CA VAL A 26 4.27 -1.87 6.92
C VAL A 26 3.51 -2.68 7.96
N TYR A 27 2.18 -2.80 7.87
CA TYR A 27 1.42 -3.64 8.81
C TYR A 27 1.78 -5.13 8.69
N ILE A 28 1.98 -5.64 7.47
CA ILE A 28 2.39 -7.03 7.24
C ILE A 28 3.77 -7.28 7.86
N PHE A 29 4.75 -6.43 7.58
CA PHE A 29 6.10 -6.58 8.12
C PHE A 29 6.17 -6.35 9.62
N ALA A 30 5.38 -5.43 10.19
CA ALA A 30 5.27 -5.23 11.63
C ALA A 30 4.79 -6.50 12.34
N LYS A 31 3.83 -7.24 11.75
CA LYS A 31 3.39 -8.54 12.28
C LYS A 31 4.49 -9.60 12.23
N ILE A 32 5.27 -9.65 11.15
CA ILE A 32 6.28 -10.69 10.93
C ILE A 32 7.53 -10.43 11.77
N ILE A 33 8.07 -9.21 11.72
CA ILE A 33 9.35 -8.84 12.35
C ILE A 33 9.16 -8.54 13.84
N LEU A 34 8.17 -7.71 14.18
CA LEU A 34 7.97 -7.21 15.54
C LEU A 34 7.05 -8.11 16.38
N LYS A 35 6.35 -9.06 15.74
CA LYS A 35 5.32 -9.93 16.36
C LYS A 35 4.25 -9.17 17.14
N GLU A 36 4.00 -7.92 16.76
CA GLU A 36 3.01 -7.08 17.44
C GLU A 36 1.58 -7.61 17.24
N LYS A 37 0.76 -7.48 18.29
CA LYS A 37 -0.67 -7.74 18.21
C LYS A 37 -1.33 -6.62 17.41
N LEU A 38 -1.36 -6.79 16.09
CA LEU A 38 -2.10 -5.88 15.21
C LEU A 38 -3.54 -5.76 15.69
N GLN A 39 -3.98 -4.53 15.95
CA GLN A 39 -5.38 -4.28 16.24
C GLN A 39 -6.24 -4.64 15.03
N LYS A 40 -7.39 -5.29 15.26
CA LYS A 40 -8.35 -5.66 14.20
C LYS A 40 -8.73 -4.47 13.31
N ARG A 41 -8.76 -3.26 13.88
CA ARG A 41 -8.99 -2.00 13.17
C ARG A 41 -7.95 -1.73 12.07
N ASN A 42 -6.68 -2.00 12.34
CA ASN A 42 -5.60 -1.78 11.36
C ASN A 42 -5.67 -2.78 10.21
N ILE A 43 -6.10 -4.01 10.49
CA ILE A 43 -6.31 -5.04 9.45
C ILE A 43 -7.47 -4.62 8.52
N ILE A 44 -8.57 -4.11 9.08
CA ILE A 44 -9.70 -3.60 8.29
C ILE A 44 -9.26 -2.39 7.46
N ALA A 45 -8.53 -1.44 8.04
CA ALA A 45 -8.01 -0.28 7.31
C ALA A 45 -7.09 -0.71 6.15
N ALA A 46 -6.20 -1.69 6.38
CA ALA A 46 -5.34 -2.23 5.33
C ALA A 46 -6.15 -2.88 4.20
N ALA A 47 -7.19 -3.64 4.52
CA ALA A 47 -8.08 -4.24 3.53
C ALA A 47 -8.82 -3.17 2.69
N VAL A 48 -9.30 -2.10 3.33
CA VAL A 48 -9.97 -0.98 2.64
C VAL A 48 -9.00 -0.29 1.66
N ILE A 49 -7.77 -0.01 2.09
CA ILE A 49 -6.74 0.58 1.23
C ILE A 49 -6.50 -0.29 -0.01
N VAL A 50 -6.35 -1.60 0.17
CA VAL A 50 -6.16 -2.54 -0.94
C VAL A 50 -7.34 -2.52 -1.91
N VAL A 51 -8.57 -2.56 -1.40
CA VAL A 51 -9.79 -2.51 -2.24
C VAL A 51 -9.86 -1.19 -3.03
N CYS A 52 -9.58 -0.06 -2.39
CA CYS A 52 -9.58 1.24 -3.07
C CYS A 52 -8.53 1.33 -4.17
N VAL A 53 -7.30 0.84 -3.91
CA VAL A 53 -6.22 0.86 -4.91
C VAL A 53 -6.56 -0.07 -6.08
N ILE A 54 -7.07 -1.27 -5.81
CA ILE A 54 -7.48 -2.22 -6.86
C ILE A 54 -8.60 -1.60 -7.71
N TYR A 55 -9.63 -1.02 -7.07
CA TYR A 55 -10.72 -0.37 -7.78
C TYR A 55 -10.22 0.77 -8.67
N ALA A 56 -9.33 1.62 -8.16
CA ALA A 56 -8.76 2.73 -8.92
C ALA A 56 -7.86 2.29 -10.10
N ILE A 57 -7.32 1.07 -10.08
CA ILE A 57 -6.53 0.50 -11.19
C ILE A 57 -7.45 -0.12 -12.26
N LEU A 58 -8.61 -0.66 -11.86
CA LEU A 58 -9.55 -1.37 -12.74
C LEU A 58 -10.64 -0.48 -13.34
N ALA A 59 -10.93 0.68 -12.74
CA ALA A 59 -11.90 1.66 -13.21
C ALA A 59 -11.28 2.61 -14.24
#